data_AF-A0A929Z4J8-F1
#
_entry.id   AF-A0A929Z4J8-F1
#
_cell.length_a   1.000
_cell.length_b   1.000
_cell.length_c   1.000
_cell.angle_alpha   90.00
_cell.angle_beta   90.00
_cell.angle_gamma   90.00
#
_symmetry.space_group_name_H-M   'P 1'
#
loop_
_entity.id
_entity.type
_entity.pdbx_description
1 polymer ?
#
loop_
_entity_poly.entity_id
_entity_poly.type
_entity_poly.pdbx_seq_one_letter_code
_entity_poly.pdbx_strand_id
1 'polypeptide(L)' 'KYVRDAWLGIDCFNLLGIRNVNSYYWITDIEGNRHGVPNYLTGRQLNLRFNVEF' A
#
# COMPACT_ATOMS: atom_id res chain seq x y z
N LYS A 1 16.55 -17.26 -30.91
CA LYS A 1 17.59 -16.42 -30.26
C LYS A 1 17.08 -14.99 -30.09
N TYR A 2 15.86 -14.84 -29.56
CA TYR A 2 15.16 -13.54 -29.45
C TYR A 2 14.62 -13.25 -28.05
N VAL A 3 14.54 -14.24 -27.17
CA VAL A 3 14.27 -14.11 -25.74
C VAL A 3 15.17 -15.13 -25.06
N ARG A 4 15.99 -14.69 -24.10
CA ARG A 4 16.85 -15.55 -23.30
C ARG A 4 16.11 -16.12 -22.10
N ASP A 5 15.37 -15.29 -21.38
CA ASP A 5 14.63 -15.67 -20.19
C ASP A 5 13.36 -14.83 -20.02
N ALA A 6 12.30 -15.42 -19.45
CA ALA A 6 11.07 -14.71 -19.12
C ALA A 6 10.51 -15.21 -17.79
N TRP A 7 10.18 -14.29 -16.89
CA TRP A 7 9.70 -14.55 -15.53
C TRP A 7 8.41 -13.80 -15.24
N LEU A 8 7.45 -14.53 -14.67
CA LEU A 8 6.21 -13.98 -14.14
C LEU A 8 6.21 -14.15 -12.61
N GLY A 9 6.02 -13.06 -11.89
CA GLY A 9 5.94 -13.03 -10.44
C GLY A 9 4.63 -12.39 -9.97
N ILE A 10 4.07 -12.92 -8.89
CA ILE A 10 2.91 -12.35 -8.21
C ILE A 10 3.30 -12.15 -6.74
N ASP A 11 3.22 -10.91 -6.28
CA ASP A 11 3.52 -10.50 -4.91
C ASP A 11 2.23 -10.03 -4.22
N CYS A 12 2.04 -10.40 -2.96
CA CYS A 12 0.92 -9.93 -2.14
C CYS A 12 1.45 -9.21 -0.90
N PHE A 13 1.22 -7.90 -0.82
CA PHE A 13 1.55 -7.09 0.36
C PHE A 13 0.35 -7.00 1.29
N ASN A 14 0.60 -7.08 2.60
CA ASN A 14 -0.42 -7.09 3.65
C ASN A 14 -1.47 -8.22 3.43
N LEU A 15 -0.98 -9.47 3.37
CA LEU A 15 -1.79 -10.68 3.13
C LEU A 15 -2.96 -10.83 4.11
N LEU A 16 -2.69 -10.56 5.40
CA LEU A 16 -3.67 -10.65 6.48
C LEU A 16 -4.66 -9.47 6.50
N GLY A 17 -4.42 -8.42 5.71
CA GLY A 17 -5.33 -7.28 5.57
C GLY A 17 -5.50 -6.47 6.87
N ILE A 18 -4.50 -6.49 7.74
CA ILE A 18 -4.57 -5.78 9.03
C ILE A 18 -4.46 -4.28 8.77
N ARG A 19 -5.36 -3.51 9.39
CA ARG A 19 -5.40 -2.04 9.28
C ARG A 19 -4.82 -1.41 10.55
N ASN A 20 -3.55 -1.04 10.50
CA ASN A 20 -2.90 -0.31 11.58
C ASN A 20 -3.05 1.20 11.36
N VAL A 21 -3.43 1.94 12.40
CA VAL A 21 -3.38 3.42 12.39
C VAL A 21 -1.96 3.82 12.77
N ASN A 22 -1.27 4.55 11.89
CA ASN A 22 0.10 5.01 12.11
C ASN A 22 0.15 6.36 12.83
N SER A 23 -0.74 7.28 12.44
CA SER A 23 -0.81 8.62 13.01
C SER A 23 -2.22 9.19 12.91
N TYR A 24 -2.47 10.27 13.64
CA TYR A 24 -3.71 11.03 13.55
C TYR A 24 -3.39 12.44 13.06
N TYR A 25 -4.13 12.92 12.07
CA TYR A 25 -4.12 14.32 11.69
C TYR A 25 -5.10 15.08 12.59
N TRP A 26 -4.59 16.05 13.34
CA TRP A 26 -5.40 16.85 14.24
C TRP A 26 -5.90 18.09 13.50
N ILE A 27 -7.21 18.13 13.28
CA ILE A 27 -7.89 19.27 12.66
C ILE A 27 -8.60 20.05 13.77
N THR A 28 -8.38 21.35 13.82
CA THR A 28 -9.08 22.24 14.75
C THR A 28 -10.19 22.96 13.99
N ASP A 29 -11.41 22.88 14.50
CA ASP A 29 -12.55 23.65 13.96
C ASP A 29 -12.50 25.12 14.43
N ILE A 30 -13.32 25.98 13.83
CA ILE A 30 -13.48 27.40 14.14
C ILE A 30 -13.90 27.61 15.61
N GLU A 31 -14.62 26.64 16.19
CA GLU A 31 -14.99 26.62 17.61
C GLU A 31 -13.87 26.12 18.55
N GLY A 32 -12.68 25.81 18.03
CA GLY A 32 -11.51 25.37 18.82
C GLY A 32 -11.48 23.89 19.17
N ASN A 33 -12.48 23.12 18.73
CA ASN A 33 -12.55 21.67 18.92
C ASN A 33 -11.55 20.95 18.03
N ARG A 34 -10.79 19.99 18.59
CA ARG A 34 -9.80 19.19 17.86
C ARG A 34 -10.35 17.79 17.52
N HIS A 35 -10.40 17.49 16.23
CA HIS A 35 -10.81 16.20 15.70
C HIS A 35 -9.59 15.43 15.17
N GLY A 36 -9.37 14.23 15.69
CA GLY A 36 -8.32 13.34 15.22
C GLY A 36 -8.81 12.50 14.05
N VAL A 37 -8.28 12.75 12.85
CA VAL A 37 -8.55 11.92 11.67
C VAL A 37 -7.47 10.84 11.58
N PRO A 38 -7.82 9.55 11.70
CA PRO A 38 -6.84 8.45 11.65
C PRO A 38 -6.21 8.30 10.26
N ASN A 39 -4.90 8.07 10.22
CA ASN A 39 -4.15 7.73 9.02
C ASN A 39 -3.72 6.27 9.06
N TYR A 40 -4.41 5.44 8.27
CA TYR A 40 -4.14 4.02 8.19
C TYR A 40 -2.97 3.73 7.26
N LEU A 41 -2.17 2.72 7.61
CA LEU A 41 -1.19 2.16 6.67
C LEU A 41 -1.89 1.56 5.44
N THR A 42 -1.14 1.49 4.34
CA THR A 42 -1.59 0.90 3.08
C THR A 42 -2.21 -0.48 3.31
N GLY A 43 -3.41 -0.67 2.76
CA GLY A 43 -4.12 -1.94 2.82
C GLY A 43 -3.45 -3.05 2.00
N ARG A 44 -4.20 -4.14 1.77
CA ARG A 44 -3.73 -5.24 0.93
C ARG A 44 -3.47 -4.78 -0.50
N GLN A 45 -2.30 -5.08 -1.03
CA GLN A 45 -1.93 -4.80 -2.41
C GLN A 45 -1.50 -6.10 -3.10
N LEU A 46 -1.92 -6.26 -4.35
CA LEU A 46 -1.51 -7.36 -5.22
C LEU A 46 -0.69 -6.77 -6.35
N ASN A 47 0.55 -7.21 -6.48
CA ASN A 47 1.46 -6.76 -7.52
C ASN A 47 1.75 -7.92 -8.47
N LEU A 48 1.65 -7.64 -9.77
CA LEU A 48 2.03 -8.56 -10.83
C LEU A 48 3.27 -8.01 -11.51
N ARG A 49 4.31 -8.84 -11.63
CA ARG A 49 5.59 -8.47 -12.24
C ARG A 49 5.90 -9.41 -13.39
N PHE A 50 6.29 -8.83 -14.51
CA PHE A 50 6.75 -9.56 -15.68
C PHE A 50 8.15 -9.06 -16.05
N ASN A 51 9.12 -9.97 -16.14
CA ASN A 51 10.49 -9.67 -16.56
C ASN A 51 10.81 -10.49 -17.80
N VAL A 52 11.34 -9.85 -18.84
CA VAL A 52 11.79 -10.52 -20.06
C VAL A 52 13.18 -10.04 -20.38
N GLU A 53 14.07 -10.99 -20.64
CA GLU A 53 15.46 -10.78 -21.03
C GLU A 53 15.62 -11.21 -22.49
N PHE A 54 16.14 -10.32 -23.32
CA PHE A 54 16.25 -10.48 -24.78
C PHE A 54 17.68 -10.82 -25.22
#